data_AF-A0A957TYB2-F1
#
_entry.id   AF-A0A957TYB2-F1
#
_cell.length_a   1.000
_cell.length_b   1.000
_cell.length_c   1.000
_cell.angle_alpha   90.00
_cell.angle_beta   90.00
_cell.angle_gamma   90.00
#
_symmetry.space_group_name_H-M   'P 1'
#
loop_
_entity.id
_entity.type
_entity.pdbx_description
1 polymer ?
#
loop_
_entity_poly.entity_id
_entity_poly.type
_entity_poly.pdbx_seq_one_letter_code
_entity_poly.pdbx_strand_id
1 'polypeptide(L)'
;MSISSPWFDRKFLVTGAPRSGTTVLGRIMAGSPAVNYVWEPFNNRYRANVPDYYPYIGASSPAAKRTAYNDLVQATLRLKQLDAYIAIRENDSLPIRMGKRLGLNRNFVHYRQVQLRQRLRRPTTLLCKDPIAIFLSQYLVEEHGFTVVGIVRHPVAVAESRRRLNWTFDFDWWRAQPDLYQEHVQAIDADLRNEDVTDGAVQAAYHWLTCYRFLHALKVRHPDRVLLVRHEDLCLLPTETTTECMNFVGLPAADKLLAQARVLTSGKQLEMSSHHMARLESRAAQELVFKWKQSVTPQDFATLTRVTEEFARTWYPEPEYWERTTGG
;
A
#
# COMPACT_ATOMS: atom_id res chain seq x y z
N MET A 1 0.33 -27.31 -6.30
CA MET A 1 -0.73 -27.75 -5.35
C MET A 1 -1.29 -26.50 -4.68
N SER A 2 -2.58 -26.22 -4.84
CA SER A 2 -3.23 -25.04 -4.21
C SER A 2 -3.15 -25.18 -2.68
N ILE A 3 -2.31 -24.36 -2.05
CA ILE A 3 -2.15 -24.37 -0.59
C ILE A 3 -3.28 -23.54 0.02
N SER A 4 -4.33 -24.23 0.45
CA SER A 4 -5.40 -23.65 1.27
C SER A 4 -4.85 -23.33 2.67
N SER A 5 -5.05 -22.09 3.14
CA SER A 5 -4.84 -21.81 4.57
C SER A 5 -5.84 -22.63 5.37
N PRO A 6 -5.45 -23.29 6.47
CA PRO A 6 -6.39 -24.01 7.31
C PRO A 6 -7.38 -23.10 8.04
N TRP A 7 -7.18 -21.77 8.00
CA TRP A 7 -7.94 -20.81 8.80
C TRP A 7 -8.80 -19.85 7.99
N PHE A 8 -8.48 -19.66 6.71
CA PHE A 8 -9.05 -18.56 5.93
C PHE A 8 -9.63 -19.06 4.61
N ASP A 9 -10.93 -18.83 4.44
CA ASP A 9 -11.66 -19.06 3.20
C ASP A 9 -11.29 -18.02 2.14
N ARG A 10 -10.96 -16.80 2.60
CA ARG A 10 -10.66 -15.65 1.76
C ARG A 10 -9.35 -15.00 2.21
N LYS A 11 -8.62 -14.46 1.25
CA LYS A 11 -7.35 -13.75 1.47
C LYS A 11 -7.25 -12.62 0.47
N PHE A 12 -7.01 -11.42 0.98
CA PHE A 12 -6.89 -10.25 0.13
C PHE A 12 -5.80 -9.30 0.59
N LEU A 13 -5.20 -8.63 -0.39
CA LEU A 13 -4.17 -7.62 -0.22
C LEU A 13 -4.78 -6.24 -0.48
N VAL A 14 -4.58 -5.30 0.45
CA VAL A 14 -4.77 -3.87 0.17
C VAL A 14 -3.39 -3.26 -0.11
N THR A 15 -3.21 -2.75 -1.32
CA THR A 15 -1.93 -2.18 -1.80
C THR A 15 -2.14 -0.95 -2.68
N GLY A 16 -1.05 -0.38 -3.17
CA GLY A 16 -1.00 0.89 -3.89
C GLY A 16 0.28 1.63 -3.52
N ALA A 17 0.67 2.61 -4.32
CA ALA A 17 1.87 3.38 -4.04
C ALA A 17 1.82 3.97 -2.61
N PRO A 18 2.95 3.97 -1.86
CA PRO A 18 3.07 4.78 -0.66
C PRO A 18 2.50 6.18 -0.84
N ARG A 19 1.70 6.61 0.15
CA ARG A 19 0.96 7.89 0.20
C ARG A 19 -0.37 7.95 -0.59
N SER A 20 -0.85 6.82 -1.11
CA SER A 20 -2.15 6.74 -1.80
C SER A 20 -3.36 6.38 -0.91
N GLY A 21 -3.20 6.36 0.42
CA GLY A 21 -4.32 6.09 1.36
C GLY A 21 -4.62 4.61 1.63
N THR A 22 -3.70 3.71 1.30
CA THR A 22 -3.79 2.26 1.61
C THR A 22 -4.10 1.96 3.09
N THR A 23 -3.58 2.78 4.01
CA THR A 23 -3.83 2.62 5.45
C THR A 23 -5.28 2.92 5.82
N VAL A 24 -5.89 3.95 5.22
CA VAL A 24 -7.29 4.30 5.46
C VAL A 24 -8.19 3.19 4.95
N LEU A 25 -8.01 2.79 3.68
CA LEU A 25 -8.77 1.69 3.08
C LEU A 25 -8.63 0.38 3.86
N GLY A 26 -7.40 -0.01 4.21
CA GLY A 26 -7.15 -1.24 4.98
C GLY A 26 -7.83 -1.22 6.35
N ARG A 27 -7.88 -0.06 7.03
CA ARG A 27 -8.58 0.09 8.32
C ARG A 27 -10.10 0.03 8.19
N ILE A 28 -10.66 0.60 7.12
CA ILE A 28 -12.09 0.51 6.81
C ILE A 28 -12.49 -0.95 6.60
N MET A 29 -11.78 -1.65 5.71
CA MET A 29 -12.07 -3.06 5.41
C MET A 29 -11.84 -3.99 6.61
N ALA A 30 -10.86 -3.68 7.47
CA ALA A 30 -10.64 -4.40 8.74
C ALA A 30 -11.77 -4.23 9.77
N GLY A 31 -12.72 -3.31 9.54
CA GLY A 31 -13.92 -3.13 10.36
C GLY A 31 -14.87 -4.32 10.32
N SER A 32 -14.76 -5.20 9.31
CA SER A 32 -15.57 -6.41 9.24
C SER A 32 -15.14 -7.42 10.32
N PRO A 33 -16.09 -8.03 11.06
CA PRO A 33 -15.76 -9.04 12.07
C PRO A 33 -15.11 -10.29 11.46
N ALA A 34 -15.41 -10.60 10.19
CA ALA A 34 -14.85 -11.73 9.45
C ALA A 34 -13.37 -11.55 9.07
N VAL A 35 -12.82 -10.33 9.18
CA VAL A 35 -11.47 -10.00 8.72
C VAL A 35 -10.46 -10.05 9.86
N ASN A 36 -9.35 -10.77 9.65
CA ASN A 36 -8.15 -10.67 10.45
C ASN A 36 -7.11 -9.79 9.73
N TYR A 37 -6.76 -8.67 10.34
CA TYR A 37 -5.96 -7.62 9.72
C TYR A 37 -4.48 -7.75 10.08
N VAL A 38 -3.64 -8.06 9.09
CA VAL A 38 -2.19 -8.12 9.21
C VAL A 38 -1.57 -6.90 8.53
N TRP A 39 -0.88 -6.09 9.34
CA TRP A 39 -0.25 -4.86 8.87
C TRP A 39 1.16 -5.14 8.34
N GLU A 40 1.35 -4.82 7.07
CA GLU A 40 2.60 -4.83 6.30
C GLU A 40 3.50 -6.06 6.54
N PRO A 41 2.97 -7.30 6.35
CA PRO A 41 3.70 -8.54 6.64
C PRO A 41 4.81 -8.85 5.63
N PHE A 42 4.91 -8.12 4.54
CA PHE A 42 5.94 -8.29 3.51
C PHE A 42 6.88 -7.08 3.46
N ASN A 43 6.92 -6.30 4.55
CA ASN A 43 7.77 -5.12 4.64
C ASN A 43 9.01 -5.39 5.50
N ASN A 44 10.20 -5.33 4.90
CA ASN A 44 11.47 -5.59 5.58
C ASN A 44 11.81 -4.60 6.71
N ARG A 45 11.13 -3.44 6.76
CA ARG A 45 11.25 -2.50 7.89
C ARG A 45 10.44 -2.96 9.11
N TYR A 46 9.49 -3.86 8.91
CA TYR A 46 8.50 -4.26 9.92
C TYR A 46 8.55 -5.74 10.29
N ARG A 47 8.98 -6.59 9.36
CA ARG A 47 9.15 -8.03 9.54
C ARG A 47 10.56 -8.45 9.17
N ALA A 48 11.16 -9.29 9.99
CA ALA A 48 12.46 -9.88 9.74
C ALA A 48 12.40 -10.83 8.53
N ASN A 49 13.57 -11.06 7.92
CA ASN A 49 13.78 -12.05 6.84
C ASN A 49 13.00 -11.79 5.54
N VAL A 50 12.42 -10.60 5.36
CA VAL A 50 11.93 -10.16 4.05
C VAL A 50 13.13 -9.68 3.24
N PRO A 51 13.50 -10.36 2.13
CA PRO A 51 14.75 -10.07 1.42
C PRO A 51 14.80 -8.66 0.80
N ASP A 52 13.71 -8.25 0.16
CA ASP A 52 13.70 -7.05 -0.68
C ASP A 52 12.86 -5.93 -0.07
N TYR A 53 13.19 -4.67 -0.42
CA TYR A 53 12.35 -3.53 -0.03
C TYR A 53 11.06 -3.45 -0.85
N TYR A 54 11.08 -3.85 -2.12
CA TYR A 54 9.87 -4.05 -2.93
C TYR A 54 9.81 -5.52 -3.35
N PRO A 55 9.22 -6.39 -2.52
CA PRO A 55 9.09 -7.81 -2.86
C PRO A 55 8.51 -8.05 -4.23
N TYR A 56 9.19 -8.89 -5.01
CA TYR A 56 8.75 -9.33 -6.33
C TYR A 56 9.20 -10.76 -6.59
N ILE A 57 8.33 -11.54 -7.21
CA ILE A 57 8.63 -12.86 -7.76
C ILE A 57 8.11 -12.88 -9.20
N GLY A 58 9.04 -12.91 -10.15
CA GLY A 58 8.79 -13.02 -11.58
C GLY A 58 9.08 -14.42 -12.12
N ALA A 59 9.11 -14.53 -13.44
CA ALA A 59 9.43 -15.78 -14.13
C ALA A 59 10.91 -16.15 -13.95
N SER A 60 11.77 -15.13 -13.91
CA SER A 60 13.23 -15.24 -13.81
C SER A 60 13.77 -15.35 -12.37
N SER A 61 12.90 -15.28 -11.35
CA SER A 61 13.33 -15.28 -9.94
C SER A 61 14.08 -16.57 -9.56
N PRO A 62 15.23 -16.48 -8.86
CA PRO A 62 15.96 -17.65 -8.38
C PRO A 62 15.11 -18.53 -7.45
N ALA A 63 15.33 -19.84 -7.50
CA ALA A 63 14.60 -20.82 -6.67
C ALA A 63 14.69 -20.50 -5.17
N ALA A 64 15.85 -20.07 -4.67
CA ALA A 64 16.03 -19.68 -3.27
C ALA A 64 15.15 -18.48 -2.88
N LYS A 65 15.03 -17.46 -3.75
CA LYS A 65 14.15 -16.29 -3.54
C LYS A 65 12.69 -16.73 -3.50
N ARG A 66 12.26 -17.57 -4.46
CA ARG A 66 10.92 -18.16 -4.51
C ARG A 66 10.58 -18.93 -3.24
N THR A 67 11.48 -19.79 -2.75
CA THR A 67 11.29 -20.54 -1.50
C THR A 67 11.14 -19.59 -0.31
N ALA A 68 12.01 -18.59 -0.17
CA ALA A 68 11.94 -17.63 0.93
C ALA A 68 10.60 -16.87 0.95
N TYR A 69 10.11 -16.40 -0.21
CA TYR A 69 8.82 -15.73 -0.28
C TYR A 69 7.64 -16.66 -0.08
N ASN A 70 7.70 -17.90 -0.58
CA ASN A 70 6.68 -18.89 -0.27
C ASN A 70 6.58 -19.13 1.23
N ASP A 71 7.71 -19.30 1.92
CA ASP A 71 7.73 -19.51 3.38
C ASP A 71 7.18 -18.30 4.14
N LEU A 72 7.52 -17.08 3.70
CA LEU A 72 6.95 -15.84 4.26
C LEU A 72 5.42 -15.77 4.09
N VAL A 73 4.90 -16.11 2.91
CA VAL A 73 3.46 -16.15 2.65
C VAL A 73 2.80 -17.23 3.49
N GLN A 74 3.36 -18.44 3.56
CA GLN A 74 2.83 -19.54 4.36
C GLN A 74 2.82 -19.22 5.86
N ALA A 75 3.88 -18.62 6.38
CA ALA A 75 3.96 -18.11 7.75
C ALA A 75 2.85 -17.07 8.02
N THR A 76 2.58 -16.18 7.06
CA THR A 76 1.50 -15.20 7.14
C THR A 76 0.12 -15.87 7.16
N LEU A 77 -0.13 -16.82 6.25
CA LEU A 77 -1.40 -17.55 6.17
C LEU A 77 -1.68 -18.40 7.41
N ARG A 78 -0.63 -18.90 8.06
CA ARG A 78 -0.72 -19.69 9.30
C ARG A 78 -0.70 -18.82 10.57
N LEU A 79 -0.44 -17.52 10.43
CA LEU A 79 -0.17 -16.59 11.52
C LEU A 79 0.94 -17.09 12.47
N LYS A 80 1.96 -17.77 11.93
CA LYS A 80 3.12 -18.29 12.66
C LYS A 80 4.38 -17.60 12.15
N GLN A 81 5.41 -17.49 12.99
CA GLN A 81 6.71 -16.91 12.58
C GLN A 81 6.55 -15.51 11.93
N LEU A 82 5.67 -14.71 12.53
CA LEU A 82 5.52 -13.29 12.21
C LEU A 82 6.55 -12.53 13.05
N ASP A 83 7.83 -12.71 12.70
CA ASP A 83 8.93 -12.16 13.47
C ASP A 83 9.08 -10.68 13.15
N ALA A 84 8.76 -9.83 14.13
CA ALA A 84 8.86 -8.40 13.96
C ALA A 84 10.33 -7.99 13.79
N TYR A 85 10.61 -7.10 12.83
CA TYR A 85 11.94 -6.51 12.71
C TYR A 85 12.18 -5.53 13.85
N ILE A 86 13.33 -5.65 14.52
CA ILE A 86 13.69 -4.82 15.69
C ILE A 86 14.97 -4.06 15.37
N ALA A 87 14.81 -2.78 15.01
CA ALA A 87 15.92 -1.84 14.97
C ALA A 87 15.96 -1.01 16.26
N ILE A 88 17.06 -1.10 17.00
CA ILE A 88 17.38 -0.19 18.12
C ILE A 88 17.98 1.07 17.52
N ARG A 89 17.42 2.24 17.84
CA ARG A 89 17.89 3.54 17.34
C ARG A 89 18.59 4.29 18.47
N GLU A 90 19.60 5.08 18.12
CA GLU A 90 20.37 5.89 19.08
C GLU A 90 19.51 6.91 19.85
N ASN A 91 18.38 7.34 19.28
CA ASN A 91 17.43 8.29 19.90
C ASN A 91 16.26 7.62 20.64
N ASP A 92 16.21 6.28 20.74
CA ASP A 92 15.15 5.61 21.51
C ASP A 92 15.27 5.98 23.00
N SER A 93 14.16 6.17 23.72
CA SER A 93 14.22 6.32 25.18
C SER A 93 14.65 5.01 25.84
N LEU A 94 15.22 5.06 27.05
CA LEU A 94 15.67 3.87 27.79
C LEU A 94 14.59 2.76 27.89
N PRO A 95 13.31 3.07 28.19
CA PRO A 95 12.25 2.05 28.21
C PRO A 95 11.98 1.43 26.84
N ILE A 96 12.00 2.22 25.77
CA ILE A 96 11.80 1.74 24.39
C ILE A 96 12.96 0.84 23.96
N ARG A 97 14.20 1.23 24.28
CA ARG A 97 15.39 0.39 24.01
C ARG A 97 15.29 -0.94 24.75
N MET A 98 14.91 -0.91 26.03
CA MET A 98 14.79 -2.11 26.85
C MET A 98 13.69 -3.04 26.33
N GLY A 99 12.52 -2.49 25.97
CA GLY A 99 11.46 -3.25 25.31
C GLY A 99 11.93 -3.89 24.00
N LYS A 100 12.60 -3.13 23.12
CA LYS A 100 13.16 -3.66 21.87
C LYS A 100 14.19 -4.77 22.12
N ARG A 101 15.07 -4.63 23.12
CA ARG A 101 16.03 -5.69 23.51
C ARG A 101 15.34 -6.97 23.96
N LEU A 102 14.14 -6.86 24.54
CA LEU A 102 13.32 -7.99 24.96
C LEU A 102 12.40 -8.54 23.86
N GLY A 103 12.53 -8.09 22.61
CA GLY A 103 11.66 -8.54 21.52
C GLY A 103 10.32 -7.79 21.43
N LEU A 104 10.05 -6.86 22.36
CA LEU A 104 8.78 -6.18 22.50
C LEU A 104 8.78 -4.88 21.68
N ASN A 105 8.24 -4.95 20.46
CA ASN A 105 7.91 -3.79 19.66
C ASN A 105 6.44 -3.78 19.26
N ARG A 106 5.97 -2.67 18.68
CA ARG A 106 4.57 -2.52 18.28
C ARG A 106 4.09 -3.61 17.31
N ASN A 107 4.95 -4.05 16.39
CA ASN A 107 4.61 -5.07 15.40
C ASN A 107 4.46 -6.44 16.07
N PHE A 108 5.32 -6.76 17.04
CA PHE A 108 5.19 -7.94 17.88
C PHE A 108 3.84 -7.94 18.60
N VAL A 109 3.46 -6.82 19.25
CA VAL A 109 2.15 -6.69 19.91
C VAL A 109 1.01 -6.88 18.90
N HIS A 110 1.09 -6.25 17.73
CA HIS A 110 0.11 -6.39 16.65
C HIS A 110 -0.04 -7.86 16.22
N TYR A 111 1.05 -8.56 15.95
CA TYR A 111 1.00 -9.96 15.54
C TYR A 111 0.43 -10.87 16.64
N ARG A 112 0.71 -10.60 17.92
CA ARG A 112 0.09 -11.32 19.04
C ARG A 112 -1.41 -11.04 19.14
N GLN A 113 -1.84 -9.80 18.90
CA GLN A 113 -3.26 -9.44 18.84
C GLN A 113 -3.99 -10.16 17.70
N VAL A 114 -3.37 -10.24 16.52
CA VAL A 114 -3.89 -10.97 15.35
C VAL A 114 -4.04 -12.47 15.65
N GLN A 115 -3.02 -13.08 16.26
CA GLN A 115 -3.06 -14.50 16.67
C GLN A 115 -4.14 -14.76 17.73
N LEU A 116 -4.25 -13.88 18.73
CA LEU A 116 -5.27 -13.99 19.77
C LEU A 116 -6.67 -13.81 19.18
N ARG A 117 -6.86 -12.86 18.27
CA ARG A 117 -8.12 -12.68 17.53
C ARG A 117 -8.46 -13.92 16.71
N GLN A 118 -7.49 -14.55 16.06
CA GLN A 118 -7.71 -15.81 15.34
C GLN A 118 -8.24 -16.90 16.28
N ARG A 119 -7.61 -17.03 17.46
CA ARG A 119 -7.97 -18.05 18.45
C ARG A 119 -9.36 -17.82 19.06
N LEU A 120 -9.69 -16.57 19.38
CA LEU A 120 -10.92 -16.22 20.13
C LEU A 120 -12.14 -15.98 19.24
N ARG A 121 -11.95 -15.38 18.06
CA ARG A 121 -13.05 -14.93 17.19
C ARG A 121 -13.12 -15.69 15.86
N ARG A 122 -12.08 -16.45 15.50
CA ARG A 122 -11.98 -17.25 14.27
C ARG A 122 -12.49 -16.53 13.01
N PRO A 123 -12.00 -15.30 12.72
CA PRO A 123 -12.26 -14.65 11.44
C PRO A 123 -11.85 -15.59 10.28
N THR A 124 -12.67 -15.63 9.24
CA THR A 124 -12.52 -16.50 8.07
C THR A 124 -11.82 -15.83 6.90
N THR A 125 -11.49 -14.54 7.02
CA THR A 125 -10.84 -13.77 5.96
C THR A 125 -9.55 -13.15 6.46
N LEU A 126 -8.45 -13.32 5.71
CA LEU A 126 -7.19 -12.63 5.95
C LEU A 126 -7.10 -11.36 5.10
N LEU A 127 -6.81 -10.23 5.74
CA LEU A 127 -6.46 -8.98 5.07
C LEU A 127 -5.00 -8.65 5.36
N CYS A 128 -4.17 -8.61 4.32
CA CYS A 128 -2.83 -8.03 4.39
C CYS A 128 -2.90 -6.61 3.84
N LYS A 129 -2.57 -5.58 4.63
CA LYS A 129 -2.37 -4.23 4.08
C LYS A 129 -0.90 -4.00 3.92
N ASP A 130 -0.42 -3.80 2.69
CA ASP A 130 1.01 -3.65 2.41
C ASP A 130 1.26 -2.83 1.13
N PRO A 131 1.68 -1.54 1.24
CA PRO A 131 1.97 -0.70 0.08
C PRO A 131 3.18 -1.18 -0.73
N ILE A 132 4.15 -1.84 -0.09
CA ILE A 132 5.39 -2.25 -0.77
C ILE A 132 5.31 -3.66 -1.35
N ALA A 133 4.30 -4.45 -0.94
CA ALA A 133 3.92 -5.69 -1.61
C ALA A 133 3.22 -5.48 -2.97
N ILE A 134 3.27 -4.28 -3.55
CA ILE A 134 2.62 -3.95 -4.82
C ILE A 134 3.08 -4.87 -5.95
N PHE A 135 4.39 -5.14 -6.06
CA PHE A 135 4.93 -6.03 -7.08
C PHE A 135 4.73 -7.51 -6.72
N LEU A 136 4.74 -7.85 -5.43
CA LEU A 136 4.41 -9.20 -4.94
C LEU A 136 2.95 -9.59 -5.21
N SER A 137 2.08 -8.61 -5.47
CA SER A 137 0.65 -8.86 -5.72
C SER A 137 0.40 -9.84 -6.86
N GLN A 138 1.24 -9.86 -7.90
CA GLN A 138 1.16 -10.87 -8.96
C GLN A 138 1.32 -12.28 -8.42
N TYR A 139 2.42 -12.53 -7.70
CA TYR A 139 2.71 -13.83 -7.08
C TYR A 139 1.60 -14.26 -6.10
N LEU A 140 1.06 -13.31 -5.34
CA LEU A 140 -0.04 -13.58 -4.41
C LEU A 140 -1.33 -13.96 -5.12
N VAL A 141 -1.66 -13.32 -6.25
CA VAL A 141 -2.84 -13.64 -7.07
C VAL A 141 -2.66 -15.00 -7.74
N GLU A 142 -1.55 -15.19 -8.45
CA GLU A 142 -1.33 -16.32 -9.36
C GLU A 142 -1.02 -17.62 -8.63
N GLU A 143 -0.19 -17.58 -7.59
CA GLU A 143 0.27 -18.79 -6.91
C GLU A 143 -0.43 -19.01 -5.56
N HIS A 144 -0.91 -17.93 -4.93
CA HIS A 144 -1.53 -17.98 -3.60
C HIS A 144 -2.99 -17.59 -3.59
N GLY A 145 -3.65 -17.37 -4.73
CA GLY A 145 -5.10 -17.13 -4.80
C GLY A 145 -5.61 -15.95 -3.98
N PHE A 146 -4.80 -14.90 -3.80
CA PHE A 146 -5.25 -13.64 -3.21
C PHE A 146 -6.14 -12.89 -4.18
N THR A 147 -7.04 -12.09 -3.61
CA THR A 147 -7.60 -10.92 -4.31
C THR A 147 -6.81 -9.67 -3.90
N VAL A 148 -6.81 -8.65 -4.74
CA VAL A 148 -6.07 -7.40 -4.56
C VAL A 148 -7.03 -6.25 -4.69
N VAL A 149 -7.09 -5.41 -3.67
CA VAL A 149 -7.75 -4.09 -3.75
C VAL A 149 -6.66 -3.03 -3.75
N GLY A 150 -6.36 -2.52 -4.94
CA GLY A 150 -5.41 -1.44 -5.16
C GLY A 150 -6.08 -0.08 -5.01
N ILE A 151 -5.45 0.85 -4.30
CA ILE A 151 -5.89 2.24 -4.24
C ILE A 151 -4.96 3.13 -5.07
N VAL A 152 -5.54 3.84 -6.04
CA VAL A 152 -4.88 4.80 -6.91
C VAL A 152 -5.14 6.20 -6.34
N ARG A 153 -4.13 7.04 -6.24
CA ARG A 153 -4.29 8.44 -5.85
C ARG A 153 -3.65 9.30 -6.92
N HIS A 154 -4.18 10.49 -7.18
CA HIS A 154 -3.67 11.39 -8.19
C HIS A 154 -2.14 11.60 -8.03
N PRO A 155 -1.33 11.50 -9.11
CA PRO A 155 0.13 11.54 -9.02
C PRO A 155 0.64 12.81 -8.34
N VAL A 156 0.01 13.96 -8.63
CA VAL A 156 0.38 15.23 -7.99
C VAL A 156 0.06 15.25 -6.49
N ALA A 157 -1.04 14.62 -6.08
CA ALA A 157 -1.39 14.52 -4.66
C ALA A 157 -0.40 13.61 -3.90
N VAL A 158 0.11 12.56 -4.55
CA VAL A 158 1.16 11.68 -4.01
C VAL A 158 2.47 12.44 -3.85
N ALA A 159 2.90 13.17 -4.88
CA ALA A 159 4.12 13.98 -4.86
C ALA A 159 4.07 15.04 -3.75
N GLU A 160 2.98 15.81 -3.64
CA GLU A 160 2.80 16.81 -2.58
C GLU A 160 2.78 16.18 -1.17
N SER A 161 2.21 14.99 -1.03
CA SER A 161 2.24 14.24 0.24
C SER A 161 3.65 13.81 0.64
N ARG A 162 4.50 13.46 -0.34
CA ARG A 162 5.91 13.08 -0.12
C ARG A 162 6.77 14.30 0.21
N ARG A 163 6.60 15.39 -0.56
CA ARG A 163 7.30 16.66 -0.36
C ARG A 163 7.12 17.20 1.06
N ARG A 164 5.88 17.21 1.58
CA ARG A 164 5.59 17.64 2.97
C ARG A 164 6.28 16.80 4.05
N LEU A 165 6.62 15.56 3.73
CA LEU A 165 7.27 14.62 4.65
C LEU A 165 8.79 14.55 4.46
N ASN A 166 9.34 15.34 3.53
CA ASN A 166 10.72 15.20 3.05
C ASN A 166 11.06 13.74 2.69
N TRP A 167 10.10 13.06 2.06
CA TRP A 167 10.25 11.66 1.67
C TRP A 167 10.80 11.60 0.25
N THR A 168 11.93 10.93 0.08
CA THR A 168 12.55 10.64 -1.21
C THR A 168 12.42 9.16 -1.56
N PHE A 169 12.59 8.85 -2.84
CA PHE A 169 12.59 7.49 -3.36
C PHE A 169 13.96 7.12 -3.91
N ASP A 170 14.42 5.92 -3.57
CA ASP A 170 15.65 5.36 -4.10
C ASP A 170 15.30 4.28 -5.13
N PHE A 171 15.65 4.54 -6.40
CA PHE A 171 15.42 3.62 -7.52
C PHE A 171 16.31 2.37 -7.43
N ASP A 172 17.38 2.38 -6.64
CA ASP A 172 18.25 1.21 -6.49
C ASP A 172 17.56 0.07 -5.76
N TRP A 173 16.50 0.34 -4.98
CA TRP A 173 15.64 -0.71 -4.42
C TRP A 173 14.99 -1.59 -5.50
N TRP A 174 14.85 -1.07 -6.72
CA TRP A 174 14.37 -1.81 -7.88
C TRP A 174 15.51 -2.39 -8.70
N ARG A 175 16.56 -1.62 -8.95
CA ARG A 175 17.73 -2.07 -9.74
C ARG A 175 18.48 -3.23 -9.08
N ALA A 176 18.46 -3.30 -7.74
CA ALA A 176 19.07 -4.38 -6.98
C ALA A 176 18.36 -5.75 -7.14
N GLN A 177 17.19 -5.79 -7.79
CA GLN A 177 16.42 -7.00 -8.05
C GLN A 177 16.40 -7.32 -9.55
N PRO A 178 17.26 -8.23 -10.04
CA PRO A 178 17.39 -8.49 -11.48
C PRO A 178 16.10 -8.90 -12.17
N ASP A 179 15.28 -9.70 -11.49
CA ASP A 179 13.98 -10.17 -11.98
C ASP A 179 12.97 -9.01 -12.13
N LEU A 180 12.81 -8.20 -11.08
CA LEU A 180 11.96 -7.00 -11.14
C LEU A 180 12.48 -6.01 -12.20
N TYR A 181 13.79 -5.84 -12.27
CA TYR A 181 14.43 -4.89 -13.18
C TYR A 181 14.13 -5.24 -14.64
N GLN A 182 14.43 -6.47 -15.04
CA GLN A 182 14.25 -6.95 -16.41
C GLN A 182 12.79 -6.94 -16.84
N GLU A 183 11.86 -7.34 -15.96
CA GLU A 183 10.45 -7.54 -16.33
C GLU A 183 9.63 -6.24 -16.28
N HIS A 184 9.98 -5.26 -15.42
CA HIS A 184 9.11 -4.09 -15.18
C HIS A 184 9.80 -2.72 -15.09
N VAL A 185 11.11 -2.65 -14.88
CA VAL A 185 11.79 -1.37 -14.56
C VAL A 185 12.73 -0.92 -15.67
N GLN A 186 13.28 -1.83 -16.47
CA GLN A 186 14.27 -1.52 -17.51
C GLN A 186 13.81 -0.43 -18.49
N ALA A 187 12.54 -0.47 -18.91
CA ALA A 187 11.96 0.53 -19.81
C ALA A 187 11.91 1.93 -19.14
N ILE A 188 11.48 1.98 -17.88
CA ILE A 188 11.41 3.22 -17.09
C ILE A 188 12.81 3.76 -16.77
N ASP A 189 13.76 2.88 -16.50
CA ASP A 189 15.14 3.25 -16.20
C ASP A 189 15.85 3.88 -17.41
N ALA A 190 15.41 3.53 -18.63
CA ALA A 190 15.88 4.18 -19.84
C ALA A 190 15.47 5.65 -19.91
N ASP A 191 14.23 5.96 -19.53
CA ASP A 191 13.71 7.34 -19.48
C ASP A 191 14.39 8.14 -18.36
N LEU A 192 14.60 7.53 -17.19
CA LEU A 192 15.25 8.15 -16.03
C LEU A 192 16.69 8.63 -16.29
N ARG A 193 17.40 8.09 -17.29
CA ARG A 193 18.78 8.52 -17.63
C ARG A 193 18.86 9.97 -18.08
N ASN A 194 17.76 10.55 -18.56
CA ASN A 194 17.69 11.92 -19.02
C ASN A 194 17.09 12.88 -17.98
N GLU A 195 16.85 12.41 -16.75
CA GLU A 195 16.15 13.14 -15.70
C GLU A 195 17.08 13.41 -14.51
N ASP A 196 16.78 14.45 -13.73
CA ASP A 196 17.41 14.65 -12.43
C ASP A 196 16.75 13.71 -11.40
N VAL A 197 17.39 12.57 -11.15
CA VAL A 197 16.89 11.57 -10.19
C VAL A 197 16.94 12.03 -8.73
N THR A 198 17.53 13.20 -8.43
CA THR A 198 17.49 13.82 -7.10
C THR A 198 16.26 14.70 -6.89
N ASP A 199 15.56 15.07 -7.98
CA ASP A 199 14.31 15.83 -7.93
C ASP A 199 13.16 14.95 -7.37
N GLY A 200 12.54 15.43 -6.29
CA GLY A 200 11.41 14.75 -5.63
C GLY A 200 10.18 14.59 -6.53
N ALA A 201 9.94 15.50 -7.48
CA ALA A 201 8.86 15.40 -8.46
C ALA A 201 9.14 14.29 -9.47
N VAL A 202 10.36 14.21 -10.01
CA VAL A 202 10.82 13.11 -10.88
C VAL A 202 10.69 11.77 -10.15
N GLN A 203 11.23 11.68 -8.94
CA GLN A 203 11.12 10.49 -8.09
C GLN A 203 9.67 10.07 -7.87
N ALA A 204 8.78 11.00 -7.54
CA ALA A 204 7.37 10.71 -7.31
C ALA A 204 6.66 10.28 -8.60
N ALA A 205 6.94 10.92 -9.73
CA ALA A 205 6.32 10.65 -11.02
C ALA A 205 6.63 9.24 -11.52
N TYR A 206 7.91 8.88 -11.63
CA TYR A 206 8.33 7.57 -12.11
C TYR A 206 8.02 6.46 -11.11
N HIS A 207 8.06 6.75 -9.81
CA HIS A 207 7.62 5.81 -8.80
C HIS A 207 6.13 5.46 -8.97
N TRP A 208 5.29 6.49 -9.09
CA TRP A 208 3.85 6.35 -9.31
C TRP A 208 3.56 5.59 -10.61
N LEU A 209 4.18 6.01 -11.72
CA LEU A 209 3.96 5.44 -13.04
C LEU A 209 4.27 3.95 -13.06
N THR A 210 5.43 3.54 -12.51
CA THR A 210 5.85 2.13 -12.46
C THR A 210 4.88 1.30 -11.63
N CYS A 211 4.53 1.78 -10.43
CA CYS A 211 3.60 1.11 -9.53
C CYS A 211 2.22 0.87 -10.17
N TYR A 212 1.66 1.88 -10.82
CA TYR A 212 0.30 1.78 -11.37
C TYR A 212 0.25 1.15 -12.75
N ARG A 213 1.32 1.23 -13.57
CA ARG A 213 1.46 0.40 -14.78
C ARG A 213 1.44 -1.07 -14.42
N PHE A 214 2.17 -1.47 -13.38
CA PHE A 214 2.18 -2.84 -12.88
C PHE A 214 0.79 -3.30 -12.41
N LEU A 215 0.14 -2.53 -11.50
CA LEU A 215 -1.19 -2.91 -11.00
C LEU A 215 -2.26 -2.91 -12.09
N HIS A 216 -2.21 -1.98 -13.03
CA HIS A 216 -3.13 -1.95 -14.16
C HIS A 216 -2.94 -3.18 -15.06
N ALA A 217 -1.70 -3.54 -15.39
CA ALA A 217 -1.41 -4.74 -16.16
C ALA A 217 -1.90 -6.01 -15.44
N LEU A 218 -1.74 -6.08 -14.11
CA LEU A 218 -2.26 -7.19 -13.31
C LEU A 218 -3.80 -7.21 -13.31
N LYS A 219 -4.46 -6.04 -13.23
CA LYS A 219 -5.92 -5.89 -13.33
C LYS A 219 -6.46 -6.36 -14.67
N VAL A 220 -5.80 -6.02 -15.77
CA VAL A 220 -6.19 -6.45 -17.12
C VAL A 220 -6.11 -7.98 -17.25
N ARG A 221 -5.06 -8.59 -16.68
CA ARG A 221 -4.86 -10.06 -16.73
C ARG A 221 -5.78 -10.83 -15.79
N HIS A 222 -6.10 -10.26 -14.62
CA HIS A 222 -6.91 -10.91 -13.57
C HIS A 222 -8.04 -9.98 -13.09
N PRO A 223 -9.03 -9.66 -13.96
CA PRO A 223 -10.06 -8.68 -13.65
C PRO A 223 -11.01 -9.12 -12.53
N ASP A 224 -11.12 -10.42 -12.25
CA ASP A 224 -11.89 -11.01 -11.15
C ASP A 224 -11.12 -11.03 -9.82
N ARG A 225 -9.80 -10.84 -9.85
CA ARG A 225 -8.93 -10.88 -8.65
C ARG A 225 -8.37 -9.54 -8.25
N VAL A 226 -8.29 -8.57 -9.16
CA VAL A 226 -7.81 -7.22 -8.85
C VAL A 226 -8.94 -6.21 -9.01
N LEU A 227 -9.09 -5.32 -8.04
CA LEU A 227 -9.92 -4.12 -8.13
C LEU A 227 -9.03 -2.92 -7.88
N LEU A 228 -9.17 -1.88 -8.70
CA LEU A 228 -8.49 -0.60 -8.50
C LEU A 228 -9.54 0.48 -8.24
N VAL A 229 -9.42 1.19 -7.12
CA VAL A 229 -10.32 2.30 -6.75
C VAL A 229 -9.53 3.59 -6.57
N ARG A 230 -10.16 4.74 -6.80
CA ARG A 230 -9.51 6.04 -6.56
C ARG A 230 -9.61 6.42 -5.09
N HIS A 231 -8.54 7.00 -4.58
CA HIS A 231 -8.48 7.59 -3.25
C HIS A 231 -9.49 8.73 -3.13
N GLU A 232 -9.66 9.49 -4.19
CA GLU A 232 -10.59 10.61 -4.28
C GLU A 232 -12.03 10.13 -4.16
N ASP A 233 -12.41 9.04 -4.85
CA ASP A 233 -13.72 8.41 -4.69
C ASP A 233 -13.93 7.87 -3.28
N LEU A 234 -12.91 7.24 -2.67
CA LEU A 234 -13.01 6.78 -1.28
C LEU A 234 -13.28 7.96 -0.31
N CYS A 235 -12.75 9.15 -0.58
CA CYS A 235 -12.95 10.33 0.26
C CYS A 235 -14.30 11.00 0.01
N LEU A 236 -14.71 11.13 -1.26
CA LEU A 236 -15.91 11.85 -1.68
C LEU A 236 -17.17 10.99 -1.54
N LEU A 237 -17.07 9.70 -1.90
CA LEU A 237 -18.13 8.70 -1.91
C LEU A 237 -17.72 7.49 -1.04
N PRO A 238 -17.49 7.69 0.28
CA PRO A 238 -16.95 6.66 1.16
C PRO A 238 -17.86 5.46 1.31
N THR A 239 -19.18 5.62 1.19
CA THR A 239 -20.14 4.52 1.37
C THR A 239 -20.13 3.62 0.14
N GLU A 240 -20.17 4.22 -1.03
CA GLU A 240 -20.23 3.59 -2.34
C GLU A 240 -18.93 2.84 -2.62
N THR A 241 -17.79 3.53 -2.51
CA THR A 241 -16.46 2.96 -2.74
C THR A 241 -16.16 1.82 -1.77
N THR A 242 -16.57 1.96 -0.51
CA THR A 242 -16.40 0.89 0.48
C THR A 242 -17.29 -0.31 0.17
N THR A 243 -18.54 -0.07 -0.28
CA THR A 243 -19.46 -1.14 -0.67
C THR A 243 -18.91 -1.93 -1.86
N GLU A 244 -18.39 -1.24 -2.87
CA GLU A 244 -17.71 -1.87 -4.01
C GLU A 244 -16.53 -2.75 -3.55
N CYS A 245 -15.63 -2.21 -2.73
CA CYS A 245 -14.47 -2.95 -2.22
C CYS A 245 -14.88 -4.21 -1.43
N MET A 246 -15.90 -4.09 -0.56
CA MET A 246 -16.40 -5.19 0.26
C MET A 246 -17.06 -6.28 -0.59
N ASN A 247 -17.91 -5.89 -1.54
CA ASN A 247 -18.56 -6.81 -2.48
C ASN A 247 -17.53 -7.55 -3.32
N PHE A 248 -16.49 -6.85 -3.80
CA PHE A 248 -15.41 -7.45 -4.60
C PHE A 248 -14.66 -8.54 -3.85
N VAL A 249 -14.37 -8.34 -2.55
CA VAL A 249 -13.74 -9.38 -1.72
C VAL A 249 -14.74 -10.39 -1.15
N GLY A 250 -16.01 -10.33 -1.55
CA GLY A 250 -17.06 -11.25 -1.15
C GLY A 250 -17.47 -11.14 0.32
N LEU A 251 -17.49 -9.92 0.86
CA LEU A 251 -17.90 -9.60 2.23
C LEU A 251 -19.04 -8.56 2.24
N PRO A 252 -19.96 -8.61 3.23
CA PRO A 252 -21.05 -7.65 3.31
C PRO A 252 -20.58 -6.26 3.77
N ALA A 253 -21.13 -5.22 3.15
CA ALA A 253 -20.92 -3.83 3.53
C ALA A 253 -21.90 -3.41 4.65
N ALA A 254 -21.70 -3.95 5.86
CA ALA A 254 -22.60 -3.68 6.99
C ALA A 254 -22.60 -2.18 7.41
N ASP A 255 -23.74 -1.69 7.92
CA ASP A 255 -23.92 -0.27 8.29
C ASP A 255 -22.84 0.26 9.25
N LYS A 256 -22.41 -0.54 10.21
CA LYS A 256 -21.35 -0.16 11.15
C LYS A 256 -20.02 0.11 10.44
N LEU A 257 -19.70 -0.71 9.44
CA LEU A 257 -18.49 -0.54 8.63
C LEU A 257 -18.60 0.69 7.72
N LEU A 258 -19.77 0.94 7.13
CA LEU A 258 -20.03 2.14 6.32
C LEU A 258 -19.99 3.43 7.16
N ALA A 259 -20.50 3.38 8.39
CA ALA A 259 -20.36 4.47 9.35
C ALA A 259 -18.89 4.71 9.71
N GLN A 260 -18.11 3.65 9.94
CA GLN A 260 -16.67 3.75 10.16
C GLN A 260 -15.95 4.35 8.95
N ALA A 261 -16.35 4.00 7.72
CA ALA A 261 -15.78 4.57 6.50
C ALA A 261 -15.95 6.10 6.48
N ARG A 262 -17.18 6.60 6.70
CA ARG A 262 -17.47 8.04 6.79
C ARG A 262 -16.63 8.74 7.86
N VAL A 263 -16.46 8.12 9.03
CA VAL A 263 -15.65 8.69 10.12
C VAL A 263 -14.17 8.75 9.72
N LEU A 264 -13.60 7.66 9.21
CA LEU A 264 -12.18 7.59 8.85
C LEU A 264 -11.81 8.51 7.68
N THR A 265 -12.74 8.79 6.77
CA THR A 265 -12.53 9.71 5.65
C THR A 265 -12.89 11.17 6.00
N SER A 266 -13.66 11.41 7.06
CA SER A 266 -13.93 12.78 7.56
C SER A 266 -12.76 13.45 8.29
N GLY A 267 -11.60 12.78 8.43
CA GLY A 267 -10.39 13.35 9.05
C GLY A 267 -10.42 13.47 10.58
N LYS A 268 -11.53 13.18 11.26
CA LYS A 268 -11.71 13.38 12.71
C LYS A 268 -10.91 12.43 13.63
N GLN A 269 -10.33 11.33 13.13
CA GLN A 269 -9.89 10.25 14.04
C GLN A 269 -8.62 9.48 13.63
N LEU A 270 -7.70 10.10 12.89
CA LEU A 270 -6.38 9.52 12.57
C LEU A 270 -5.25 9.99 13.50
N GLU A 271 -5.56 10.79 14.52
CA GLU A 271 -4.62 11.39 15.47
C GLU A 271 -3.95 10.39 16.44
N MET A 272 -4.49 9.18 16.65
CA MET A 272 -4.11 8.40 17.85
C MET A 272 -3.48 7.02 17.62
N SER A 273 -3.15 6.61 16.40
CA SER A 273 -2.29 5.42 16.24
C SER A 273 -1.43 5.45 14.99
N SER A 274 -0.10 5.49 15.22
CA SER A 274 1.07 5.46 14.30
C SER A 274 1.74 6.81 14.02
N HIS A 275 2.81 7.16 14.75
CA HIS A 275 3.81 8.13 14.26
C HIS A 275 4.98 7.34 13.64
N HIS A 276 5.70 7.75 12.59
CA HIS A 276 5.87 9.07 11.96
C HIS A 276 5.25 9.23 10.56
N MET A 277 4.58 8.23 9.99
CA MET A 277 4.09 8.31 8.59
C MET A 277 2.57 8.48 8.42
N ALA A 278 1.75 8.30 9.47
CA ALA A 278 0.29 8.42 9.37
C ALA A 278 -0.30 9.68 10.02
N ARG A 279 0.56 10.53 10.61
CA ARG A 279 0.14 11.65 11.48
C ARG A 279 -0.39 12.88 10.73
N LEU A 280 -0.48 12.84 9.40
CA LEU A 280 -0.74 14.01 8.54
C LEU A 280 -2.07 13.94 7.77
N GLU A 281 -2.92 12.95 8.03
CA GLU A 281 -4.21 12.77 7.36
C GLU A 281 -5.40 13.08 8.31
N SER A 282 -5.28 14.13 9.13
CA SER A 282 -6.26 14.53 10.17
C SER A 282 -7.07 15.81 9.87
N ARG A 283 -7.35 16.14 8.60
CA ARG A 283 -8.36 17.16 8.22
C ARG A 283 -9.29 16.56 7.17
N ALA A 284 -10.53 17.03 7.07
CA ALA A 284 -11.58 16.43 6.24
C ALA A 284 -11.02 15.95 4.90
N ALA A 285 -11.00 14.63 4.64
CA ALA A 285 -10.31 14.13 3.45
C ALA A 285 -10.92 14.72 2.18
N GLN A 286 -12.21 15.06 2.21
CA GLN A 286 -12.95 15.85 1.21
C GLN A 286 -12.32 17.22 0.92
N GLU A 287 -11.92 17.98 1.95
CA GLU A 287 -11.23 19.27 1.79
C GLU A 287 -9.76 19.09 1.35
N LEU A 288 -9.15 17.95 1.69
CA LEU A 288 -7.76 17.65 1.34
C LEU A 288 -7.58 17.00 -0.04
N VAL A 289 -8.64 16.45 -0.65
CA VAL A 289 -8.57 15.77 -1.96
C VAL A 289 -7.90 16.67 -2.99
N PHE A 290 -8.29 17.94 -3.04
CA PHE A 290 -7.83 18.90 -4.04
C PHE A 290 -6.81 19.91 -3.51
N LYS A 291 -6.37 19.80 -2.25
CA LYS A 291 -5.43 20.76 -1.65
C LYS A 291 -4.12 20.90 -2.44
N TRP A 292 -3.68 19.82 -3.09
CA TRP A 292 -2.49 19.83 -3.93
C TRP A 292 -2.57 20.84 -5.09
N LYS A 293 -3.77 21.16 -5.58
CA LYS A 293 -3.96 22.12 -6.70
C LYS A 293 -3.43 23.52 -6.40
N GLN A 294 -3.46 23.91 -5.11
CA GLN A 294 -2.96 25.21 -4.63
C GLN A 294 -1.50 25.14 -4.19
N SER A 295 -1.03 23.98 -3.72
CA SER A 295 0.29 23.85 -3.07
C SER A 295 1.40 23.38 -3.99
N VAL A 296 1.07 22.72 -5.12
CA VAL A 296 2.06 22.27 -6.09
C VAL A 296 2.67 23.46 -6.84
N THR A 297 3.99 23.44 -7.01
CA THR A 297 4.70 24.45 -7.81
C THR A 297 4.39 24.28 -9.31
N PRO A 298 4.51 25.34 -10.14
CA PRO A 298 4.32 25.20 -11.58
C PRO A 298 5.29 24.18 -12.21
N GLN A 299 6.53 24.17 -11.73
CA GLN A 299 7.59 23.27 -12.21
C GLN A 299 7.29 21.82 -11.85
N ASP A 300 6.99 21.51 -10.59
CA ASP A 300 6.67 20.15 -10.15
C ASP A 300 5.45 19.62 -10.90
N PHE A 301 4.42 20.47 -11.05
CA PHE A 301 3.22 20.11 -11.78
C PHE A 301 3.54 19.75 -13.23
N ALA A 302 4.32 20.57 -13.94
CA ALA A 302 4.73 20.29 -15.32
C ALA A 302 5.54 18.99 -15.43
N THR A 303 6.46 18.72 -14.49
CA THR A 303 7.20 17.45 -14.45
C THR A 303 6.27 16.26 -14.24
N LEU A 304 5.36 16.35 -13.27
CA LEU A 304 4.44 15.28 -12.92
C LEU A 304 3.46 14.98 -14.07
N THR A 305 2.85 16.01 -14.68
CA THR A 305 1.91 15.82 -15.79
C THR A 305 2.61 15.27 -17.02
N ARG A 306 3.77 15.81 -17.40
CA ARG A 306 4.58 15.30 -18.52
C ARG A 306 4.83 13.79 -18.44
N VAL A 307 5.13 13.28 -17.25
CA VAL A 307 5.48 11.87 -17.05
C VAL A 307 4.24 10.98 -16.85
N THR A 308 3.22 11.47 -16.14
CA THR A 308 2.15 10.59 -15.64
C THR A 308 0.80 10.76 -16.34
N GLU A 309 0.54 11.89 -16.99
CA GLU A 309 -0.81 12.27 -17.44
C GLU A 309 -1.41 11.28 -18.43
N GLU A 310 -0.66 10.92 -19.48
CA GLU A 310 -1.12 10.00 -20.53
C GLU A 310 -1.72 8.71 -19.92
N PHE A 311 -0.99 8.13 -18.97
CA PHE A 311 -1.41 6.90 -18.32
C PHE A 311 -2.46 7.15 -17.22
N ALA A 312 -2.30 8.22 -16.45
CA ALA A 312 -3.20 8.57 -15.35
C ALA A 312 -4.62 8.93 -15.81
N ARG A 313 -4.79 9.40 -17.05
CA ARG A 313 -6.11 9.65 -17.67
C ARG A 313 -6.99 8.40 -17.76
N THR A 314 -6.41 7.20 -17.63
CA THR A 314 -7.16 5.94 -17.45
C THR A 314 -8.06 5.98 -16.20
N TRP A 315 -7.66 6.71 -15.15
CA TRP A 315 -8.41 6.86 -13.90
C TRP A 315 -8.92 8.26 -13.65
N TYR A 316 -8.26 9.28 -14.21
CA TYR A 316 -8.64 10.69 -14.04
C TYR A 316 -8.90 11.32 -15.41
N PRO A 317 -9.97 10.91 -16.13
CA PRO A 317 -10.33 11.52 -17.41
C PRO A 317 -10.81 12.97 -17.26
N GLU A 318 -11.30 13.35 -16.08
CA GLU A 318 -11.93 14.63 -15.84
C GLU A 318 -10.89 15.77 -15.91
N PRO A 319 -11.10 16.80 -16.75
CA PRO A 319 -10.14 17.90 -16.93
C PRO A 319 -9.77 18.62 -15.64
N GLU A 320 -10.71 18.68 -14.68
CA GLU A 320 -10.48 19.29 -13.38
C GLU A 320 -9.29 18.68 -12.62
N TYR A 321 -8.94 17.41 -12.81
CA TYR A 321 -7.77 16.81 -12.16
C TYR A 321 -6.43 17.27 -12.76
N TRP A 322 -6.45 17.95 -13.90
CA TRP A 322 -5.27 18.37 -14.65
C TRP A 322 -5.06 19.87 -14.66
N GLU A 323 -5.65 20.56 -13.68
CA GLU A 323 -5.55 22.01 -13.52
C GLU A 323 -5.06 22.37 -12.11
N ARG A 324 -4.21 23.40 -12.04
CA ARG A 324 -3.83 24.07 -10.80
C ARG A 324 -4.79 25.22 -10.53
N THR A 325 -5.09 25.46 -9.27
CA THR A 325 -5.79 26.69 -8.86
C THR A 325 -4.75 27.72 -8.49
N THR A 326 -4.73 28.85 -9.20
CA THR A 326 -3.93 29.99 -8.79
C THR A 326 -4.49 30.49 -7.46
N GLY A 327 -3.72 30.35 -6.38
CA GLY A 327 -3.99 31.13 -5.18
C GLY A 327 -3.93 32.62 -5.54
N GLY A 328 -5.00 33.35 -5.23
CA GLY A 328 -5.01 34.81 -5.33
C GLY A 328 -4.05 35.44 -4.33
#